data_AF-A0A5P2QS72-F1
#
_entry.id   AF-A0A5P2QS72-F1
#
_cell.length_a   1.000
_cell.length_b   1.000
_cell.length_c   1.000
_cell.angle_alpha   90.00
_cell.angle_beta   90.00
_cell.angle_gamma   90.00
#
_symmetry.space_group_name_H-M   'P 1'
#
loop_
_entity.id
_entity.type
_entity.pdbx_description
1 polymer ?
#
loop_
_entity_poly.entity_id
_entity_poly.type
_entity_poly.pdbx_seq_one_letter_code
_entity_poly.pdbx_strand_id
1 'polypeptide(L)'
;MYSIPVWRGPAGGLEPEDRTRVDVAIETAETINARIGEATEAAEIATEAAQQTDADAQAVEAGRQQAVQAAGDAAAAQEAADAARILAEQERQAAEAAAVAAALRAGYYDTIAAGRAAVADGESFAVRAGGTDGLVRPTIYRRDSATTQTAMVTIVNPSEVDAEVSARRAIVRAASVAGYAVVVMDAAGHATWLAARDSDGAPPDWVIDHLVDRMEAPLGVAGVVSGLAAEVSARTGIARLGSAPGLAIAVIDPQERLTWLAASAADGGMPGWVAEHVAERVSPYLSLSDASILPTDRALIGGAVVPILPDMTRMAGWGSSTMEYMGAEVAAEMAALGVAYYNGGDAGVRAEHTLAQLGSHPALITIAGGSIPASGPVDVTASNVRASNLLKAFAGSLAGVAGTLSSTAASLVFTRAAEGDAVAVPAGTPFIPTVGPQYRDAVNILNIGKNDIGSAGADTMIIEKTAEAFAWMSPLVKRIVVMGHAVNRDTEDASAGRAQIMAINAAFERAYGDLYFDLQSYMCSPQIWIDAGVTPTADDLAAQARGNKPPSLSLDDLHFNSAGDAAVAKALRRFVVSLGWYKEPTA
;
A
#
# COMPACT_ATOMS: atom_id res chain seq x y z
N MET A 1 -77.27 38.97 5.36
CA MET A 1 -78.50 38.78 6.18
C MET A 1 -79.46 37.89 5.40
N TYR A 2 -79.17 36.57 5.37
CA TYR A 2 -80.08 35.54 4.85
C TYR A 2 -80.60 34.79 6.08
N SER A 3 -81.91 34.86 6.30
CA SER A 3 -82.59 34.19 7.41
C SER A 3 -82.68 32.69 7.11
N ILE A 4 -81.88 31.89 7.81
CA ILE A 4 -81.98 30.42 7.78
C ILE A 4 -83.22 30.07 8.62
N PRO A 5 -84.19 29.30 8.08
CA PRO A 5 -85.37 28.92 8.84
C PRO A 5 -84.96 28.00 9.99
N VAL A 6 -85.18 28.46 11.22
CA VAL A 6 -85.04 27.65 12.43
C VAL A 6 -86.14 26.59 12.41
N TRP A 7 -85.75 25.34 12.17
CA TRP A 7 -86.62 24.19 12.33
C TRP A 7 -87.06 24.09 13.79
N ARG A 8 -88.34 24.38 14.07
CA ARG A 8 -88.98 24.12 15.37
C ARG A 8 -89.67 22.76 15.30
N GLY A 9 -88.94 21.70 15.66
CA GLY A 9 -89.56 20.43 16.00
C GLY A 9 -90.50 20.57 17.21
N PRO A 10 -91.47 19.65 17.39
CA PRO A 10 -92.38 19.67 18.54
C PRO A 10 -91.60 19.56 19.86
N ALA A 11 -92.18 20.11 20.95
CA ALA A 11 -91.64 19.97 22.30
C ALA A 11 -91.79 18.51 22.78
N GLY A 12 -90.85 17.67 22.36
CA GLY A 12 -90.70 16.27 22.72
C GLY A 12 -89.21 15.96 22.65
N GLY A 13 -88.67 15.32 23.68
CA GLY A 13 -87.23 15.03 23.76
C GLY A 13 -86.75 14.27 22.53
N LEU A 14 -85.47 14.42 22.19
CA LEU A 14 -84.78 13.53 21.24
C LEU A 14 -85.16 12.08 21.58
N GLU A 15 -85.65 11.34 20.58
CA GLU A 15 -85.88 9.91 20.71
C GLU A 15 -84.57 9.25 21.17
N PRO A 16 -84.63 8.18 21.99
CA PRO A 16 -83.43 7.56 22.57
C PRO A 16 -82.34 7.25 21.54
N GLU A 17 -82.74 6.82 20.34
CA GLU A 17 -81.83 6.51 19.23
C GLU A 17 -81.11 7.76 18.68
N ASP A 18 -81.80 8.90 18.58
CA ASP A 18 -81.19 10.15 18.12
C ASP A 18 -80.25 10.75 19.18
N ARG A 19 -80.53 10.56 20.48
CA ARG A 19 -79.58 10.90 21.55
C ARG A 19 -78.29 10.12 21.42
N THR A 20 -78.38 8.79 21.26
CA THR A 20 -77.21 7.95 21.05
C THR A 20 -76.39 8.38 19.84
N ARG A 21 -77.05 8.75 18.72
CA ARG A 21 -76.33 9.25 17.53
C ARG A 21 -75.63 10.58 17.77
N VAL A 22 -76.23 11.49 18.53
CA VAL A 22 -75.62 12.77 18.91
C VAL A 22 -74.44 12.54 19.86
N ASP A 23 -74.57 11.67 20.85
CA ASP A 23 -73.49 11.35 21.80
C ASP A 23 -72.29 10.73 21.08
N VAL A 24 -72.51 9.79 20.16
CA VAL A 24 -71.46 9.21 19.30
C VAL A 24 -70.81 10.27 18.41
N ALA A 25 -71.58 11.22 17.88
CA ALA A 25 -71.03 12.30 17.06
C ALA A 25 -70.16 13.26 17.89
N ILE A 26 -70.52 13.53 19.14
CA ILE A 26 -69.72 14.34 20.08
C ILE A 26 -68.42 13.60 20.42
N GLU A 27 -68.49 12.32 20.79
CA GLU A 27 -67.31 11.49 21.09
C GLU A 27 -66.36 11.39 19.88
N THR A 28 -66.93 11.25 18.68
CA THR A 28 -66.16 11.24 17.42
C THR A 28 -65.49 12.60 17.19
N ALA A 29 -66.20 13.71 17.40
CA ALA A 29 -65.63 15.06 17.25
C ALA A 29 -64.51 15.34 18.26
N GLU A 30 -64.66 14.91 19.52
CA GLU A 30 -63.63 15.01 20.55
C GLU A 30 -62.39 14.19 20.18
N THR A 31 -62.60 12.97 19.67
CA THR A 31 -61.51 12.10 19.19
C THR A 31 -60.77 12.75 18.01
N ILE A 32 -61.48 13.34 17.04
CA ILE A 32 -60.87 14.03 15.91
C ILE A 32 -60.04 15.23 16.40
N ASN A 33 -60.57 16.02 17.33
CA ASN A 33 -59.83 17.16 17.89
C ASN A 33 -58.57 16.72 18.64
N ALA A 34 -58.63 15.63 19.40
CA ALA A 34 -57.46 15.06 20.05
C ALA A 34 -56.39 14.61 19.02
N ARG A 35 -56.80 13.93 17.94
CA ARG A 35 -55.90 13.52 16.85
C ARG A 35 -55.28 14.70 16.10
N ILE A 36 -56.02 15.79 15.92
CA ILE A 36 -55.48 17.03 15.32
C ILE A 36 -54.42 17.64 16.25
N GLY A 37 -54.65 17.62 17.57
CA GLY A 37 -53.67 18.05 18.57
C GLY A 37 -52.38 17.24 18.50
N GLU A 38 -52.48 15.90 18.54
CA GLU A 38 -51.34 14.98 18.41
C GLU A 38 -50.58 15.20 17.09
N ALA A 39 -51.29 15.38 15.97
CA ALA A 39 -50.66 15.61 14.68
C ALA A 39 -49.94 16.97 14.60
N THR A 40 -50.45 17.99 15.28
CA THR A 40 -49.82 19.31 15.35
C THR A 40 -48.53 19.25 16.18
N GLU A 41 -48.57 18.60 17.34
CA GLU A 41 -47.39 18.40 18.19
C GLU A 41 -46.32 17.57 17.47
N ALA A 42 -46.70 16.51 16.77
CA ALA A 42 -45.78 15.71 15.96
C ALA A 42 -45.13 16.52 14.82
N ALA A 43 -45.88 17.45 14.20
CA ALA A 43 -45.34 18.33 13.16
C ALA A 43 -44.34 19.37 13.73
N GLU A 44 -44.59 19.89 14.92
CA GLU A 44 -43.66 20.79 15.62
C GLU A 44 -42.36 20.06 15.97
N ILE A 45 -42.45 18.86 16.56
CA ILE A 45 -41.28 18.02 16.87
C ILE A 45 -40.47 17.69 15.61
N ALA A 46 -41.15 17.36 14.50
CA ALA A 46 -40.48 17.07 13.23
C ALA A 46 -39.75 18.30 12.66
N THR A 47 -40.33 19.50 12.84
CA THR A 47 -39.73 20.76 12.41
C THR A 47 -38.48 21.08 13.23
N GLU A 48 -38.53 20.91 14.56
CA GLU A 48 -37.37 21.10 15.43
C GLU A 48 -36.24 20.10 15.13
N ALA A 49 -36.59 18.83 14.88
CA ALA A 49 -35.61 17.80 14.50
C ALA A 49 -34.93 18.11 13.14
N ALA A 50 -35.68 18.65 12.18
CA ALA A 50 -35.13 19.09 10.90
C ALA A 50 -34.14 20.27 11.07
N GLN A 51 -34.50 21.26 11.90
CA GLN A 51 -33.63 22.40 12.19
C GLN A 51 -32.34 21.96 12.89
N GLN A 52 -32.43 21.01 13.83
CA GLN A 52 -31.24 20.45 14.49
C GLN A 52 -30.35 19.69 13.49
N THR A 53 -30.95 18.92 12.58
CA THR A 53 -30.22 18.20 11.53
C THR A 53 -29.46 19.16 10.60
N ASP A 54 -30.09 20.28 10.22
CA ASP A 54 -29.43 21.32 9.42
C ASP A 54 -28.27 21.99 10.17
N ALA A 55 -28.43 22.25 11.48
CA ALA A 55 -27.37 22.82 12.31
C ALA A 55 -26.17 21.87 12.44
N ASP A 56 -26.43 20.57 12.64
CA ASP A 56 -25.39 19.54 12.70
C ASP A 56 -24.66 19.42 11.36
N ALA A 57 -25.38 19.48 10.23
CA ALA A 57 -24.77 19.47 8.90
C ALA A 57 -23.85 20.68 8.66
N GLN A 58 -24.26 21.87 9.10
CA GLN A 58 -23.43 23.08 9.03
C GLN A 58 -22.16 22.96 9.90
N ALA A 59 -22.28 22.39 11.10
CA ALA A 59 -21.14 22.17 11.98
C ALA A 59 -20.13 21.16 11.38
N VAL A 60 -20.62 20.09 10.75
CA VAL A 60 -19.79 19.11 10.03
C VAL A 60 -19.05 19.77 8.87
N GLU A 61 -19.73 20.59 8.06
CA GLU A 61 -19.11 21.31 6.95
C GLU A 61 -18.04 22.31 7.42
N ALA A 62 -18.29 23.03 8.53
CA ALA A 62 -17.28 23.91 9.13
C ALA A 62 -16.06 23.12 9.63
N GLY A 63 -16.26 21.97 10.26
CA GLY A 63 -15.17 21.07 10.66
C GLY A 63 -14.37 20.54 9.47
N ARG A 64 -15.05 20.22 8.36
CA ARG A 64 -14.40 19.81 7.11
C ARG A 64 -13.54 20.92 6.53
N GLN A 65 -14.02 22.16 6.52
CA GLN A 65 -13.24 23.31 6.03
C GLN A 65 -12.00 23.57 6.89
N GLN A 66 -12.11 23.45 8.22
CA GLN A 66 -10.95 23.55 9.11
C GLN A 66 -9.91 22.44 8.86
N ALA A 67 -10.36 21.20 8.64
CA ALA A 67 -9.47 20.08 8.32
C ALA A 67 -8.75 20.29 6.98
N VAL A 68 -9.44 20.84 5.97
CA VAL A 68 -8.83 21.18 4.67
C VAL A 68 -7.77 22.28 4.83
N GLN A 69 -8.04 23.32 5.62
CA GLN A 69 -7.05 24.37 5.89
C GLN A 69 -5.83 23.79 6.61
N ALA A 70 -6.03 22.98 7.64
CA ALA A 70 -4.93 22.34 8.38
C ALA A 70 -4.08 21.41 7.50
N ALA A 71 -4.70 20.69 6.56
CA ALA A 71 -3.99 19.87 5.59
C ALA A 71 -3.16 20.73 4.61
N GLY A 72 -3.71 21.86 4.15
CA GLY A 72 -2.98 22.81 3.31
C GLY A 72 -1.77 23.42 4.03
N ASP A 73 -1.94 23.80 5.30
CA ASP A 73 -0.84 24.33 6.12
C ASP A 73 0.25 23.27 6.36
N ALA A 74 -0.13 22.00 6.57
CA ALA A 74 0.80 20.88 6.72
C ALA A 74 1.58 20.59 5.43
N ALA A 75 0.93 20.64 4.27
CA ALA A 75 1.57 20.49 2.96
C ALA A 75 2.60 21.59 2.71
N ALA A 76 2.24 22.86 2.98
CA ALA A 76 3.16 23.99 2.86
C ALA A 76 4.37 23.86 3.81
N ALA A 77 4.17 23.36 5.03
CA ALA A 77 5.25 23.10 5.96
C ALA A 77 6.19 21.98 5.47
N GLN A 78 5.65 20.93 4.86
CA GLN A 78 6.43 19.85 4.27
C GLN A 78 7.25 20.31 3.08
N GLU A 79 6.67 21.10 2.16
CA GLU A 79 7.39 21.70 1.03
C GLU A 79 8.55 22.58 1.50
N ALA A 80 8.33 23.38 2.55
CA ALA A 80 9.39 24.21 3.13
C ALA A 80 10.52 23.36 3.75
N ALA A 81 10.18 22.26 4.41
CA ALA A 81 11.16 21.33 4.98
C ALA A 81 11.96 20.60 3.89
N ASP A 82 11.32 20.19 2.80
CA ASP A 82 11.99 19.55 1.67
C ASP A 82 12.88 20.52 0.91
N ALA A 83 12.45 21.77 0.71
CA ALA A 83 13.29 22.82 0.13
C ALA A 83 14.54 23.07 1.00
N ALA A 84 14.39 23.13 2.32
CA ALA A 84 15.52 23.28 3.25
C ALA A 84 16.49 22.07 3.19
N ARG A 85 15.96 20.85 3.10
CA ARG A 85 16.75 19.62 2.95
C ARG A 85 17.54 19.59 1.65
N ILE A 86 16.91 19.96 0.53
CA ILE A 86 17.56 20.04 -0.79
C ILE A 86 18.70 21.07 -0.75
N LEU A 87 18.46 22.24 -0.14
CA LEU A 87 19.48 23.27 -0.01
C LEU A 87 20.68 22.77 0.81
N ALA A 88 20.43 22.12 1.97
CA ALA A 88 21.49 21.56 2.81
C ALA A 88 22.31 20.48 2.09
N GLU A 89 21.66 19.64 1.28
CA GLU A 89 22.33 18.62 0.48
C GLU A 89 23.16 19.24 -0.66
N GLN A 90 22.66 20.29 -1.32
CA GLN A 90 23.44 21.03 -2.31
C GLN A 90 24.67 21.69 -1.69
N GLU A 91 24.55 22.26 -0.49
CA GLU A 91 25.68 22.83 0.25
C GLU A 91 26.72 21.74 0.62
N ARG A 92 26.26 20.56 1.05
CA ARG A 92 27.14 19.40 1.33
C ARG A 92 27.88 18.95 0.07
N GLN A 93 27.17 18.78 -1.04
CA GLN A 93 27.77 18.38 -2.33
C GLN A 93 28.76 19.43 -2.85
N ALA A 94 28.46 20.71 -2.70
CA ALA A 94 29.37 21.78 -3.06
C ALA A 94 30.65 21.76 -2.20
N ALA A 95 30.53 21.48 -0.90
CA ALA A 95 31.67 21.33 0.00
C ALA A 95 32.52 20.10 -0.36
N GLU A 96 31.89 18.96 -0.67
CA GLU A 96 32.58 17.74 -1.12
C GLU A 96 33.28 17.94 -2.46
N ALA A 97 32.61 18.55 -3.43
CA ALA A 97 33.21 18.87 -4.73
C ALA A 97 34.39 19.83 -4.57
N ALA A 98 34.30 20.83 -3.68
CA ALA A 98 35.39 21.72 -3.37
C ALA A 98 36.58 20.96 -2.72
N ALA A 99 36.30 20.02 -1.81
CA ALA A 99 37.32 19.18 -1.18
C ALA A 99 38.01 18.24 -2.19
N VAL A 100 37.26 17.60 -3.08
CA VAL A 100 37.80 16.76 -4.15
C VAL A 100 38.60 17.59 -5.15
N ALA A 101 38.11 18.76 -5.55
CA ALA A 101 38.82 19.67 -6.43
C ALA A 101 40.10 20.25 -5.80
N ALA A 102 40.14 20.40 -4.47
CA ALA A 102 41.35 20.75 -3.73
C ALA A 102 42.33 19.56 -3.70
N ALA A 103 41.84 18.34 -3.47
CA ALA A 103 42.65 17.12 -3.48
C ALA A 103 43.27 16.84 -4.86
N LEU A 104 42.50 17.02 -5.94
CA LEU A 104 42.98 16.85 -7.32
C LEU A 104 44.01 17.92 -7.71
N ARG A 105 43.86 19.16 -7.21
CA ARG A 105 44.81 20.25 -7.44
C ARG A 105 46.10 20.13 -6.64
N ALA A 106 46.05 19.56 -5.44
CA ALA A 106 47.20 19.47 -4.55
C ALA A 106 48.29 18.50 -5.04
N GLY A 107 47.94 17.55 -5.93
CA GLY A 107 48.83 16.47 -6.32
C GLY A 107 49.07 15.50 -5.15
N TYR A 108 49.25 14.21 -5.46
CA TYR A 108 49.59 13.24 -4.43
C TYR A 108 51.10 13.13 -4.25
N TYR A 109 51.57 13.39 -3.04
CA TYR A 109 52.98 13.24 -2.65
C TYR A 109 53.27 11.83 -2.14
N ASP A 110 54.50 11.36 -2.33
CA ASP A 110 54.93 10.03 -1.88
C ASP A 110 55.20 9.97 -0.37
N THR A 111 55.45 11.14 0.26
CA THR A 111 55.65 11.26 1.70
C THR A 111 54.96 12.49 2.28
N ILE A 112 54.57 12.40 3.55
CA ILE A 112 54.07 13.47 4.40
C ILE A 112 55.10 14.60 4.46
N ALA A 113 56.40 14.28 4.53
CA ALA A 113 57.45 15.28 4.54
C ALA A 113 57.51 16.09 3.23
N ALA A 114 57.41 15.41 2.08
CA ALA A 114 57.39 16.06 0.77
C ALA A 114 56.14 16.94 0.58
N GLY A 115 54.97 16.43 0.97
CA GLY A 115 53.72 17.20 0.87
C GLY A 115 53.70 18.42 1.80
N ARG A 116 54.20 18.28 3.04
CA ARG A 116 54.31 19.40 3.98
C ARG A 116 55.27 20.48 3.49
N ALA A 117 56.39 20.10 2.86
CA ALA A 117 57.35 21.05 2.32
C ALA A 117 56.80 21.84 1.12
N ALA A 118 55.79 21.31 0.42
CA ALA A 118 55.24 21.88 -0.79
C ALA A 118 54.10 22.89 -0.57
N VAL A 119 53.55 23.00 0.64
CA VAL A 119 52.41 23.88 0.98
C VAL A 119 52.71 24.77 2.18
N ALA A 120 52.01 25.90 2.32
CA ALA A 120 52.14 26.82 3.45
C ALA A 120 51.38 26.34 4.70
N ASP A 121 51.64 26.96 5.86
CA ASP A 121 50.89 26.67 7.10
C ASP A 121 49.40 27.01 6.88
N GLY A 122 48.50 26.08 7.20
CA GLY A 122 47.06 26.17 6.95
C GLY A 122 46.59 25.52 5.65
N GLU A 123 47.48 25.21 4.71
CA GLU A 123 47.13 24.56 3.44
C GLU A 123 47.08 23.03 3.57
N SER A 124 46.34 22.40 2.65
CA SER A 124 46.16 20.95 2.62
C SER A 124 47.00 20.28 1.53
N PHE A 125 47.47 19.06 1.79
CA PHE A 125 48.20 18.23 0.84
C PHE A 125 47.79 16.75 0.99
N ALA A 126 47.88 15.98 -0.10
CA ALA A 126 47.50 14.57 -0.11
C ALA A 126 48.73 13.65 -0.20
N VAL A 127 48.74 12.55 0.56
CA VAL A 127 49.82 11.56 0.54
C VAL A 127 49.28 10.21 0.09
N ARG A 128 50.02 9.50 -0.77
CA ARG A 128 49.62 8.19 -1.31
C ARG A 128 49.73 7.10 -0.25
N ALA A 129 48.85 6.09 -0.35
CA ALA A 129 49.06 4.82 0.35
C ALA A 129 50.30 4.09 -0.21
N GLY A 130 50.96 3.31 0.64
CA GLY A 130 52.10 2.47 0.24
C GLY A 130 53.42 3.22 0.03
N GLY A 131 53.46 4.53 0.33
CA GLY A 131 54.69 5.31 0.38
C GLY A 131 55.58 4.94 1.58
N THR A 132 56.75 5.55 1.68
CA THR A 132 57.74 5.25 2.74
C THR A 132 57.28 5.59 4.15
N ASP A 133 56.20 6.36 4.30
CA ASP A 133 55.62 6.71 5.60
C ASP A 133 54.65 5.65 6.15
N GLY A 134 54.51 4.50 5.47
CA GLY A 134 53.73 3.37 5.97
C GLY A 134 52.21 3.61 6.00
N LEU A 135 51.73 4.59 5.25
CA LEU A 135 50.30 4.85 5.15
C LEU A 135 49.61 3.70 4.42
N VAL A 136 48.66 3.06 5.11
CA VAL A 136 47.85 1.97 4.55
C VAL A 136 46.77 2.53 3.62
N ARG A 137 46.44 3.82 3.74
CA ARG A 137 45.38 4.50 3.00
C ARG A 137 45.85 5.87 2.52
N PRO A 138 45.35 6.38 1.38
CA PRO A 138 45.62 7.75 0.99
C PRO A 138 45.00 8.69 2.04
N THR A 139 45.78 9.64 2.52
CA THR A 139 45.37 10.55 3.60
C THR A 139 45.64 11.99 3.19
N ILE A 140 44.63 12.84 3.40
CA ILE A 140 44.76 14.30 3.25
C ILE A 140 45.16 14.87 4.59
N TYR A 141 46.22 15.68 4.59
CA TYR A 141 46.72 16.38 5.76
C TYR A 141 46.56 17.88 5.58
N ARG A 142 46.33 18.61 6.68
CA ARG A 142 46.58 20.05 6.76
C ARG A 142 47.91 20.29 7.43
N ARG A 143 48.75 21.14 6.84
CA ARG A 143 49.99 21.58 7.48
C ARG A 143 49.67 22.54 8.63
N ASP A 144 50.10 22.20 9.84
CA ASP A 144 49.95 23.11 11.00
C ASP A 144 51.22 23.94 11.23
N SER A 145 52.39 23.42 10.85
CA SER A 145 53.68 24.13 10.85
C SER A 145 54.68 23.47 9.89
N ALA A 146 55.90 23.99 9.78
CA ALA A 146 56.98 23.36 8.99
C ALA A 146 57.30 21.90 9.38
N THR A 147 56.97 21.48 10.60
CA THR A 147 57.27 20.13 11.11
C THR A 147 56.04 19.33 11.55
N THR A 148 54.84 19.93 11.56
CA THR A 148 53.63 19.29 12.06
C THR A 148 52.46 19.37 11.08
N GLN A 149 51.56 18.39 11.16
CA GLN A 149 50.38 18.28 10.32
C GLN A 149 49.27 17.50 11.03
N THR A 150 48.02 17.79 10.66
CA THR A 150 46.82 17.10 11.15
C THR A 150 46.20 16.30 10.01
N ALA A 151 45.93 15.01 10.23
CA ALA A 151 45.18 14.19 9.27
C ALA A 151 43.72 14.65 9.24
N MET A 152 43.23 15.03 8.07
CA MET A 152 41.86 15.52 7.89
C MET A 152 40.92 14.42 7.41
N VAL A 153 41.33 13.67 6.39
CA VAL A 153 40.48 12.66 5.73
C VAL A 153 41.34 11.46 5.35
N THR A 154 40.89 10.27 5.69
CA THR A 154 41.46 9.01 5.21
C THR A 154 40.49 8.40 4.21
N ILE A 155 40.93 8.24 2.96
CA ILE A 155 40.07 7.78 1.86
C ILE A 155 40.01 6.24 1.92
N VAL A 156 38.81 5.69 2.07
CA VAL A 156 38.57 4.23 2.05
C VAL A 156 38.48 3.77 0.60
N ASN A 157 39.15 2.66 0.26
CA ASN A 157 39.14 2.10 -1.09
C ASN A 157 37.78 1.42 -1.36
N PRO A 158 37.14 1.63 -2.53
CA PRO A 158 35.92 0.91 -2.92
C PRO A 158 35.98 -0.62 -2.70
N SER A 159 37.13 -1.25 -2.92
CA SER A 159 37.28 -2.70 -2.70
C SER A 159 37.22 -3.15 -1.24
N GLU A 160 37.54 -2.26 -0.28
CA GLU A 160 37.40 -2.56 1.17
C GLU A 160 35.92 -2.49 1.59
N VAL A 161 35.16 -1.57 0.99
CA VAL A 161 33.71 -1.46 1.19
C VAL A 161 33.02 -2.70 0.62
N ASP A 162 33.39 -3.12 -0.58
CA ASP A 162 32.84 -4.32 -1.22
C ASP A 162 33.20 -5.61 -0.46
N ALA A 163 34.40 -5.70 0.10
CA ALA A 163 34.84 -6.84 0.90
C ALA A 163 34.11 -6.94 2.24
N GLU A 164 33.92 -5.82 2.94
CA GLU A 164 33.17 -5.77 4.21
C GLU A 164 31.67 -6.05 3.98
N VAL A 165 31.09 -5.49 2.92
CA VAL A 165 29.70 -5.78 2.50
C VAL A 165 29.55 -7.25 2.13
N SER A 166 30.52 -7.85 1.43
CA SER A 166 30.50 -9.27 1.07
C SER A 166 30.69 -10.19 2.28
N ALA A 167 31.57 -9.83 3.22
CA ALA A 167 31.77 -10.57 4.47
C ALA A 167 30.51 -10.55 5.35
N ARG A 168 29.80 -9.42 5.39
CA ARG A 168 28.54 -9.29 6.14
C ARG A 168 27.36 -9.97 5.43
N ARG A 169 27.31 -9.95 4.09
CA ARG A 169 26.31 -10.71 3.30
C ARG A 169 26.48 -12.22 3.41
N ALA A 170 27.70 -12.71 3.63
CA ALA A 170 27.96 -14.15 3.78
C ALA A 170 27.41 -14.75 5.10
N ILE A 171 27.15 -13.91 6.12
CA ILE A 171 26.70 -14.34 7.45
C ILE A 171 25.17 -14.58 7.49
N VAL A 172 24.39 -13.99 6.58
CA VAL A 172 22.92 -14.12 6.57
C VAL A 172 22.48 -14.85 5.30
N ARG A 173 22.44 -16.18 5.37
CA ARG A 173 21.70 -17.01 4.42
C ARG A 173 20.49 -17.59 5.13
N ALA A 174 19.35 -16.92 5.00
CA ALA A 174 18.07 -17.52 5.35
C ALA A 174 17.68 -18.49 4.24
N ALA A 175 17.64 -19.78 4.55
CA ALA A 175 17.05 -20.79 3.69
C ALA A 175 15.85 -21.38 4.42
N SER A 176 14.68 -21.40 3.77
CA SER A 176 13.54 -22.16 4.28
C SER A 176 13.79 -23.64 4.00
N VAL A 177 13.87 -24.42 5.07
CA VAL A 177 13.88 -25.88 5.01
C VAL A 177 12.51 -26.33 5.51
N ALA A 178 11.87 -27.29 4.83
CA ALA A 178 10.54 -27.75 5.22
C ALA A 178 10.51 -28.16 6.70
N GLY A 179 9.66 -27.50 7.49
CA GLY A 179 9.53 -27.70 8.94
C GLY A 179 10.15 -26.61 9.82
N TYR A 180 10.83 -25.61 9.23
CA TYR A 180 11.51 -24.53 9.97
C TYR A 180 11.27 -23.14 9.36
N ALA A 181 10.89 -22.19 10.23
CA ALA A 181 10.47 -20.84 9.84
C ALA A 181 11.68 -19.93 9.54
N VAL A 182 12.77 -20.16 10.28
CA VAL A 182 14.06 -19.48 10.10
C VAL A 182 15.15 -20.50 10.40
N VAL A 183 16.14 -20.60 9.51
CA VAL A 183 17.35 -21.40 9.71
C VAL A 183 18.55 -20.54 9.35
N VAL A 184 19.43 -20.31 10.33
CA VAL A 184 20.73 -19.66 10.09
C VAL A 184 21.76 -20.75 9.82
N MET A 185 22.41 -20.68 8.66
CA MET A 185 23.39 -21.68 8.21
C MET A 185 24.82 -21.17 8.43
N ASP A 186 25.74 -22.07 8.79
CA ASP A 186 27.17 -21.78 8.80
C ASP A 186 27.76 -21.74 7.37
N ALA A 187 29.04 -21.38 7.26
CA ALA A 187 29.74 -21.31 5.98
C ALA A 187 29.88 -22.66 5.25
N ALA A 188 29.67 -23.79 5.95
CA ALA A 188 29.66 -25.14 5.39
C ALA A 188 28.24 -25.63 5.04
N GLY A 189 27.21 -24.82 5.29
CA GLY A 189 25.81 -25.14 5.01
C GLY A 189 25.14 -25.99 6.09
N HIS A 190 25.68 -26.04 7.31
CA HIS A 190 25.00 -26.68 8.44
C HIS A 190 24.10 -25.69 9.16
N ALA A 191 22.93 -26.16 9.59
CA ALA A 191 22.06 -25.38 10.46
C ALA A 191 22.76 -25.09 11.78
N THR A 192 22.86 -23.81 12.13
CA THR A 192 23.30 -23.37 13.45
C THR A 192 22.16 -23.55 14.45
N TRP A 193 22.48 -23.50 15.74
CA TRP A 193 21.52 -23.61 16.84
C TRP A 193 20.45 -22.49 16.89
N LEU A 194 20.55 -21.50 16.00
CA LEU A 194 19.56 -20.45 15.78
C LEU A 194 18.60 -20.87 14.66
N ALA A 195 17.68 -21.78 15.01
CA ALA A 195 16.59 -22.25 14.16
C ALA A 195 15.26 -22.24 14.92
N ALA A 196 14.16 -22.04 14.20
CA ALA A 196 12.80 -22.03 14.76
C ALA A 196 11.90 -23.00 14.00
N ARG A 197 11.13 -23.84 14.71
CA ARG A 197 10.15 -24.75 14.11
C ARG A 197 9.00 -23.97 13.47
N ASP A 198 8.54 -24.43 12.31
CA ASP A 198 7.37 -23.87 11.62
C ASP A 198 6.08 -23.98 12.45
N SER A 199 5.97 -25.04 13.25
CA SER A 199 4.74 -25.37 13.98
C SER A 199 4.42 -24.40 15.12
N ASP A 200 5.44 -23.93 15.83
CA ASP A 200 5.28 -23.25 17.12
C ASP A 200 6.40 -22.25 17.44
N GLY A 201 7.35 -22.02 16.52
CA GLY A 201 8.46 -21.10 16.71
C GLY A 201 9.50 -21.54 17.75
N ALA A 202 9.35 -22.73 18.35
CA ALA A 202 10.27 -23.24 19.34
C ALA A 202 11.62 -23.69 18.71
N PRO A 203 12.71 -23.77 19.50
CA PRO A 203 13.94 -24.41 19.04
C PRO A 203 13.67 -25.86 18.61
N PRO A 204 14.28 -26.33 17.51
CA PRO A 204 14.18 -27.73 17.10
C PRO A 204 14.67 -28.70 18.18
N ASP A 205 14.12 -29.91 18.21
CA ASP A 205 14.49 -30.93 19.22
C ASP A 205 16.00 -31.23 19.20
N TRP A 206 16.64 -31.25 18.03
CA TRP A 206 18.10 -31.43 17.93
C TRP A 206 18.91 -30.27 18.53
N VAL A 207 18.36 -29.05 18.57
CA VAL A 207 19.00 -27.91 19.25
C VAL A 207 18.89 -28.09 20.76
N ILE A 208 17.73 -28.56 21.24
CA ILE A 208 17.52 -28.90 22.65
C ILE A 208 18.46 -30.04 23.05
N ASP A 209 18.55 -31.11 22.26
CA ASP A 209 19.44 -32.24 22.51
C ASP A 209 20.91 -31.82 22.48
N HIS A 210 21.32 -30.97 21.53
CA HIS A 210 22.69 -30.45 21.49
C HIS A 210 23.01 -29.58 22.71
N LEU A 211 22.06 -28.78 23.19
CA LEU A 211 22.20 -28.02 24.43
C LEU A 211 22.31 -28.96 25.64
N VAL A 212 21.52 -30.02 25.68
CA VAL A 212 21.57 -31.07 26.72
C VAL A 212 22.93 -31.79 26.70
N ASP A 213 23.41 -32.25 25.55
CA ASP A 213 24.72 -32.90 25.38
C ASP A 213 25.88 -31.97 25.78
N ARG A 214 25.79 -30.69 25.40
CA ARG A 214 26.76 -29.64 25.77
C ARG A 214 26.71 -29.29 27.25
N MET A 215 25.59 -29.54 27.92
CA MET A 215 25.43 -29.43 29.37
C MET A 215 25.84 -30.71 30.11
N GLU A 216 25.79 -31.89 29.47
CA GLU A 216 26.31 -33.14 30.03
C GLU A 216 27.84 -33.17 30.08
N ALA A 217 28.53 -32.62 29.07
CA ALA A 217 29.99 -32.66 28.97
C ALA A 217 30.75 -31.94 30.12
N PRO A 218 30.27 -30.82 30.70
CA PRO A 218 30.88 -30.20 31.89
C PRO A 218 30.38 -30.77 33.23
N LEU A 219 29.21 -31.43 33.25
CA LEU A 219 28.55 -31.85 34.49
C LEU A 219 28.77 -33.33 34.83
N GLY A 220 29.13 -34.17 33.85
CA GLY A 220 29.68 -35.51 34.11
C GLY A 220 28.75 -36.49 34.83
N VAL A 221 27.44 -36.46 34.57
CA VAL A 221 26.48 -37.32 35.29
C VAL A 221 25.71 -38.26 34.36
N ALA A 222 26.39 -39.30 33.87
CA ALA A 222 25.71 -40.45 33.29
C ALA A 222 24.92 -41.18 34.38
N GLY A 223 23.63 -40.88 34.53
CA GLY A 223 22.73 -41.62 35.43
C GLY A 223 21.58 -40.84 36.07
N VAL A 224 21.42 -39.55 35.79
CA VAL A 224 20.49 -38.68 36.56
C VAL A 224 19.30 -38.18 35.71
N VAL A 225 18.77 -39.02 34.82
CA VAL A 225 17.50 -38.69 34.12
C VAL A 225 16.25 -39.14 34.91
N SER A 226 16.35 -40.08 35.86
CA SER A 226 15.17 -40.53 36.62
C SER A 226 15.04 -39.97 38.05
N GLY A 227 16.08 -39.37 38.61
CA GLY A 227 16.07 -38.83 39.98
C GLY A 227 16.01 -37.30 40.10
N LEU A 228 16.35 -36.57 39.04
CA LEU A 228 16.60 -35.13 39.10
C LEU A 228 15.32 -34.29 39.23
N ALA A 229 14.18 -34.78 38.73
CA ALA A 229 12.90 -34.05 38.85
C ALA A 229 12.44 -33.90 40.31
N ALA A 230 12.77 -34.87 41.18
CA ALA A 230 12.35 -34.86 42.58
C ALA A 230 13.35 -34.14 43.51
N GLU A 231 14.65 -34.19 43.20
CA GLU A 231 15.68 -33.63 44.09
C GLU A 231 16.11 -32.19 43.71
N VAL A 232 15.91 -31.76 42.46
CA VAL A 232 15.97 -30.33 42.08
C VAL A 232 14.87 -29.52 42.76
N SER A 233 13.77 -30.15 43.16
CA SER A 233 12.74 -29.50 43.98
C SER A 233 13.18 -29.30 45.45
N ALA A 234 14.20 -30.04 45.92
CA ALA A 234 14.52 -30.11 47.36
C ALA A 234 15.85 -29.46 47.79
N ARG A 235 16.82 -29.23 46.89
CA ARG A 235 18.18 -28.77 47.30
C ARG A 235 18.85 -27.72 46.42
N THR A 236 18.09 -26.89 45.72
CA THR A 236 18.68 -25.81 44.90
C THR A 236 19.32 -24.71 45.75
N GLY A 237 20.66 -24.71 45.78
CA GLY A 237 21.48 -23.51 45.90
C GLY A 237 21.50 -22.70 44.60
N ILE A 238 20.35 -22.55 43.94
CA ILE A 238 20.13 -21.50 42.94
C ILE A 238 20.00 -20.22 43.74
N ALA A 239 20.90 -19.27 43.53
CA ALA A 239 20.83 -17.97 44.16
C ALA A 239 19.51 -17.29 43.77
N ARG A 240 18.57 -17.23 44.71
CA ARG A 240 17.47 -16.26 44.70
C ARG A 240 18.09 -14.87 44.93
N LEU A 241 18.08 -14.02 43.91
CA LEU A 241 17.99 -12.58 44.13
C LEU A 241 16.50 -12.23 44.33
N GLY A 242 16.22 -11.47 45.39
CA GLY A 242 14.93 -11.40 46.06
C GLY A 242 13.76 -10.80 45.27
N SER A 243 12.60 -11.44 45.48
CA SER A 243 11.21 -10.94 45.44
C SER A 243 10.83 -9.79 44.47
N ALA A 244 10.40 -10.15 43.27
CA ALA A 244 9.29 -9.50 42.56
C ALA A 244 8.55 -10.54 41.68
N PRO A 245 7.22 -10.43 41.48
CA PRO A 245 6.46 -11.38 40.66
C PRO A 245 6.74 -11.15 39.16
N GLY A 246 7.14 -12.21 38.44
CA GLY A 246 7.51 -12.15 37.02
C GLY A 246 8.86 -12.81 36.71
N LEU A 247 9.00 -14.11 36.96
CA LEU A 247 10.29 -14.82 36.82
C LEU A 247 10.56 -15.24 35.36
N ALA A 248 11.60 -14.67 34.75
CA ALA A 248 12.13 -15.05 33.42
C ALA A 248 13.17 -16.18 33.50
N ILE A 249 13.28 -17.00 32.46
CA ILE A 249 14.50 -17.80 32.17
C ILE A 249 15.42 -16.89 31.36
N ALA A 250 16.63 -16.65 31.83
CA ALA A 250 17.63 -15.87 31.10
C ALA A 250 18.96 -16.60 31.10
N VAL A 251 19.61 -16.67 29.92
CA VAL A 251 21.00 -17.08 29.84
C VAL A 251 21.86 -15.91 30.31
N ILE A 252 22.83 -16.20 31.17
CA ILE A 252 23.74 -15.22 31.74
C ILE A 252 25.12 -15.47 31.15
N ASP A 253 25.83 -14.41 30.77
CA ASP A 253 27.20 -14.55 30.29
C ASP A 253 28.18 -14.82 31.46
N PRO A 254 29.46 -15.16 31.19
CA PRO A 254 30.45 -15.42 32.24
C PRO A 254 30.77 -14.23 33.16
N GLN A 255 30.24 -13.05 32.86
CA GLN A 255 30.35 -11.83 33.68
C GLN A 255 29.04 -11.53 34.43
N GLU A 256 28.13 -12.51 34.52
CA GLU A 256 26.83 -12.42 35.18
C GLU A 256 25.87 -11.38 34.58
N ARG A 257 26.03 -11.04 33.30
CA ARG A 257 25.09 -10.14 32.60
C ARG A 257 23.99 -10.94 31.92
N LEU A 258 22.74 -10.50 32.13
CA LEU A 258 21.58 -11.04 31.44
C LEU A 258 21.74 -10.89 29.93
N THR A 259 21.69 -11.99 29.21
CA THR A 259 21.70 -11.96 27.74
C THR A 259 20.28 -11.72 27.21
N TRP A 260 20.19 -11.19 26.00
CA TRP A 260 18.95 -10.95 25.23
C TRP A 260 18.05 -12.19 25.00
N LEU A 261 18.50 -13.39 25.37
CA LEU A 261 17.76 -14.65 25.24
C LEU A 261 16.89 -14.91 26.48
N ALA A 262 16.05 -13.94 26.83
CA ALA A 262 15.08 -14.06 27.91
C ALA A 262 13.66 -14.13 27.33
N ALA A 263 12.79 -14.94 27.94
CA ALA A 263 11.37 -15.02 27.59
C ALA A 263 10.50 -14.51 28.75
N SER A 264 9.46 -13.78 28.40
CA SER A 264 8.42 -13.29 29.31
C SER A 264 7.64 -14.48 29.83
N ALA A 265 7.44 -14.54 31.14
CA ALA A 265 6.67 -15.60 31.77
C ALA A 265 5.15 -15.46 31.55
N ALA A 266 4.67 -14.29 31.12
CA ALA A 266 3.25 -14.03 30.93
C ALA A 266 2.71 -14.64 29.62
N ASP A 267 3.54 -14.66 28.58
CA ASP A 267 3.13 -14.95 27.20
C ASP A 267 4.20 -15.66 26.37
N GLY A 268 5.37 -15.96 26.95
CA GLY A 268 6.52 -16.51 26.23
C GLY A 268 7.18 -15.51 25.27
N GLY A 269 6.68 -14.26 25.21
CA GLY A 269 7.18 -13.21 24.33
C GLY A 269 8.49 -12.59 24.81
N MET A 270 9.00 -11.62 24.06
CA MET A 270 10.22 -10.90 24.45
C MET A 270 9.94 -9.99 25.67
N PRO A 271 10.70 -10.08 26.78
CA PRO A 271 10.54 -9.19 27.92
C PRO A 271 10.73 -7.72 27.54
N GLY A 272 10.00 -6.82 28.19
CA GLY A 272 10.01 -5.37 27.87
C GLY A 272 11.41 -4.76 27.86
N TRP A 273 12.28 -5.12 28.82
CA TRP A 273 13.67 -4.62 28.86
C TRP A 273 14.53 -5.16 27.70
N VAL A 274 14.25 -6.36 27.18
CA VAL A 274 14.92 -6.89 25.98
C VAL A 274 14.40 -6.15 24.75
N ALA A 275 13.10 -5.89 24.66
CA ALA A 275 12.52 -5.09 23.59
C ALA A 275 13.07 -3.66 23.59
N GLU A 276 13.24 -3.04 24.76
CA GLU A 276 13.89 -1.73 24.92
C GLU A 276 15.37 -1.78 24.58
N HIS A 277 16.11 -2.83 24.97
CA HIS A 277 17.54 -2.96 24.65
C HIS A 277 17.79 -3.26 23.16
N VAL A 278 16.93 -4.07 22.54
CA VAL A 278 16.90 -4.28 21.09
C VAL A 278 16.50 -2.97 20.41
N ALA A 279 15.47 -2.27 20.88
CA ALA A 279 15.09 -0.98 20.33
C ALA A 279 16.21 0.07 20.48
N GLU A 280 16.96 0.13 21.59
CA GLU A 280 18.12 1.02 21.75
C GLU A 280 19.29 0.64 20.83
N ARG A 281 19.52 -0.66 20.60
CA ARG A 281 20.60 -1.13 19.71
C ARG A 281 20.23 -1.10 18.25
N VAL A 282 18.96 -1.22 17.93
CA VAL A 282 18.38 -1.18 16.59
C VAL A 282 17.97 0.26 16.24
N SER A 283 17.75 1.15 17.20
CA SER A 283 17.43 2.57 17.01
C SER A 283 18.48 3.32 16.19
N PRO A 284 19.80 3.07 16.33
CA PRO A 284 20.82 3.60 15.40
C PRO A 284 20.72 3.06 13.97
N TYR A 285 20.05 1.91 13.76
CA TYR A 285 19.79 1.30 12.46
C TYR A 285 18.37 1.62 11.93
N LEU A 286 17.46 2.07 12.81
CA LEU A 286 16.12 2.61 12.50
C LEU A 286 16.13 4.14 12.39
N SER A 287 17.19 4.82 12.86
CA SER A 287 17.57 6.16 12.43
C SER A 287 18.12 6.03 11.01
N LEU A 288 17.20 5.82 10.08
CA LEU A 288 17.43 5.58 8.67
C LEU A 288 17.92 6.87 8.01
N SER A 289 19.21 7.17 8.16
CA SER A 289 19.94 7.90 7.12
C SER A 289 20.61 6.92 6.14
N ASP A 290 21.00 5.71 6.57
CA ASP A 290 21.89 4.85 5.74
C ASP A 290 21.62 3.33 5.76
N ALA A 291 20.60 2.80 6.45
CA ALA A 291 20.22 1.39 6.26
C ALA A 291 19.30 1.24 5.04
N SER A 292 19.86 0.80 3.91
CA SER A 292 19.10 0.57 2.68
C SER A 292 18.10 -0.57 2.87
N ILE A 293 16.80 -0.28 2.83
CA ILE A 293 15.75 -1.30 2.66
C ILE A 293 16.06 -2.06 1.35
N LEU A 294 16.24 -3.37 1.44
CA LEU A 294 16.47 -4.21 0.28
C LEU A 294 15.14 -4.64 -0.37
N PRO A 295 15.09 -4.88 -1.69
CA PRO A 295 13.91 -5.40 -2.37
C PRO A 295 13.39 -6.75 -1.82
N THR A 296 14.26 -7.51 -1.17
CA THR A 296 13.94 -8.80 -0.54
C THR A 296 13.34 -8.66 0.85
N ASP A 297 13.39 -7.48 1.46
CA ASP A 297 12.94 -7.30 2.84
C ASP A 297 11.44 -7.52 2.95
N ARG A 298 11.03 -8.15 4.06
CA ARG A 298 9.65 -8.52 4.38
C ARG A 298 9.29 -8.02 5.78
N ALA A 299 8.02 -7.66 5.98
CA ALA A 299 7.45 -7.30 7.27
C ALA A 299 6.37 -8.31 7.67
N LEU A 300 6.18 -8.53 8.97
CA LEU A 300 5.04 -9.27 9.50
C LEU A 300 3.94 -8.29 9.91
N ILE A 301 2.83 -8.26 9.18
CA ILE A 301 1.69 -7.39 9.45
C ILE A 301 0.44 -8.25 9.60
N GLY A 302 -0.20 -8.21 10.78
CA GLY A 302 -1.42 -8.99 11.04
C GLY A 302 -1.24 -10.50 10.88
N GLY A 303 -0.03 -11.03 11.12
CA GLY A 303 0.30 -12.45 10.94
C GLY A 303 0.66 -12.86 9.51
N ALA A 304 0.63 -11.95 8.55
CA ALA A 304 1.04 -12.21 7.16
C ALA A 304 2.43 -11.63 6.87
N VAL A 305 3.28 -12.42 6.21
CA VAL A 305 4.58 -11.95 5.71
C VAL A 305 4.35 -11.20 4.40
N VAL A 306 4.68 -9.91 4.37
CA VAL A 306 4.47 -9.04 3.21
C VAL A 306 5.77 -8.37 2.76
N PRO A 307 5.94 -8.09 1.46
CA PRO A 307 7.05 -7.30 0.97
C PRO A 307 7.08 -5.90 1.58
N ILE A 308 8.27 -5.38 1.91
CA ILE A 308 8.40 -3.96 2.27
C ILE A 308 8.38 -3.11 1.00
N LEU A 309 9.18 -3.49 0.00
CA LEU A 309 9.23 -2.84 -1.31
C LEU A 309 8.56 -3.72 -2.38
N PRO A 310 7.95 -3.13 -3.41
CA PRO A 310 7.43 -3.89 -4.54
C PRO A 310 8.56 -4.47 -5.40
N ASP A 311 8.20 -5.49 -6.17
CA ASP A 311 8.99 -5.96 -7.30
C ASP A 311 9.00 -4.90 -8.41
N MET A 312 10.13 -4.19 -8.51
CA MET A 312 10.34 -3.13 -9.50
C MET A 312 10.62 -3.68 -10.91
N THR A 313 10.75 -4.99 -11.11
CA THR A 313 10.99 -5.58 -12.44
C THR A 313 9.69 -5.83 -13.22
N ARG A 314 8.54 -5.73 -12.54
CA ARG A 314 7.23 -6.02 -13.11
C ARG A 314 6.27 -4.86 -12.84
N MET A 315 5.38 -4.63 -13.80
CA MET A 315 4.27 -3.70 -13.67
C MET A 315 2.99 -4.29 -14.25
N ALA A 316 1.84 -3.97 -13.68
CA ALA A 316 0.53 -4.30 -14.26
C ALA A 316 -0.38 -3.08 -14.35
N GLY A 317 -1.12 -2.94 -15.44
CA GLY A 317 -2.18 -1.94 -15.57
C GLY A 317 -3.56 -2.58 -15.50
N TRP A 318 -4.44 -2.02 -14.68
CA TRP A 318 -5.78 -2.54 -14.43
C TRP A 318 -6.83 -1.48 -14.73
N GLY A 319 -7.81 -1.85 -15.55
CA GLY A 319 -8.89 -0.96 -15.96
C GLY A 319 -9.76 -1.57 -17.04
N SER A 320 -10.47 -0.71 -17.76
CA SER A 320 -11.27 -1.13 -18.90
C SER A 320 -10.57 -0.84 -20.24
N SER A 321 -11.27 -0.27 -21.22
CA SER A 321 -10.76 -0.04 -22.57
C SER A 321 -9.60 0.96 -22.62
N THR A 322 -9.56 1.96 -21.72
CA THR A 322 -8.40 2.87 -21.61
C THR A 322 -7.10 2.11 -21.39
N MET A 323 -7.12 1.13 -20.47
CA MET A 323 -5.92 0.34 -20.17
C MET A 323 -5.65 -0.73 -21.21
N GLU A 324 -6.70 -1.36 -21.73
CA GLU A 324 -6.53 -2.38 -22.76
C GLU A 324 -5.87 -1.80 -24.00
N TYR A 325 -6.41 -0.72 -24.56
CA TYR A 325 -5.98 -0.19 -25.85
C TYR A 325 -4.61 0.48 -25.76
N MET A 326 -4.31 1.18 -24.67
CA MET A 326 -3.00 1.78 -24.45
C MET A 326 -1.92 0.76 -24.04
N GLY A 327 -2.30 -0.47 -23.68
CA GLY A 327 -1.39 -1.42 -23.04
C GLY A 327 -0.15 -1.79 -23.86
N ALA A 328 -0.21 -1.77 -25.19
CA ALA A 328 0.96 -2.01 -26.05
C ALA A 328 1.97 -0.85 -25.97
N GLU A 329 1.49 0.39 -25.96
CA GLU A 329 2.33 1.58 -25.84
C GLU A 329 2.94 1.68 -24.44
N VAL A 330 2.16 1.40 -23.38
CA VAL A 330 2.69 1.33 -22.01
C VAL A 330 3.76 0.24 -21.90
N ALA A 331 3.53 -0.94 -22.49
CA ALA A 331 4.51 -2.01 -22.47
C ALA A 331 5.84 -1.60 -23.13
N ALA A 332 5.79 -0.89 -24.26
CA ALA A 332 6.98 -0.40 -24.94
C ALA A 332 7.76 0.61 -24.09
N GLU A 333 7.06 1.57 -23.48
CA GLU A 333 7.68 2.59 -22.63
C GLU A 333 8.26 2.01 -21.33
N MET A 334 7.58 1.04 -20.71
CA MET A 334 8.08 0.36 -19.51
C MET A 334 9.24 -0.60 -19.82
N ALA A 335 9.23 -1.25 -20.99
CA ALA A 335 10.35 -2.08 -21.44
C ALA A 335 11.65 -1.26 -21.61
N ALA A 336 11.54 0.00 -22.02
CA ALA A 336 12.69 0.91 -22.08
C ALA A 336 13.30 1.22 -20.69
N LEU A 337 12.54 1.02 -19.61
CA LEU A 337 13.00 1.10 -18.23
C LEU A 337 13.44 -0.25 -17.65
N GLY A 338 13.43 -1.32 -18.46
CA GLY A 338 13.74 -2.69 -18.01
C GLY A 338 12.60 -3.36 -17.23
N VAL A 339 11.37 -2.90 -17.39
CA VAL A 339 10.19 -3.37 -16.64
C VAL A 339 9.28 -4.20 -17.55
N ALA A 340 8.91 -5.40 -17.09
CA ALA A 340 7.92 -6.22 -17.78
C ALA A 340 6.49 -5.76 -17.42
N TYR A 341 5.73 -5.32 -18.42
CA TYR A 341 4.37 -4.85 -18.24
C TYR A 341 3.32 -5.94 -18.58
N TYR A 342 2.34 -6.09 -17.70
CA TYR A 342 1.13 -6.88 -17.92
C TYR A 342 -0.07 -5.97 -18.19
N ASN A 343 -0.73 -6.20 -19.32
CA ASN A 343 -1.98 -5.53 -19.67
C ASN A 343 -3.17 -6.28 -19.06
N GLY A 344 -3.64 -5.83 -17.91
CA GLY A 344 -4.85 -6.31 -17.24
C GLY A 344 -6.11 -5.52 -17.61
N GLY A 345 -6.08 -4.74 -18.70
CA GLY A 345 -7.25 -4.02 -19.20
C GLY A 345 -8.26 -4.95 -19.89
N ASP A 346 -9.55 -4.71 -19.64
CA ASP A 346 -10.65 -5.44 -20.28
C ASP A 346 -11.76 -4.50 -20.79
N ALA A 347 -11.84 -4.31 -22.10
CA ALA A 347 -12.68 -3.32 -22.74
C ALA A 347 -14.16 -3.56 -22.46
N GLY A 348 -14.86 -2.47 -22.15
CA GLY A 348 -16.29 -2.51 -21.87
C GLY A 348 -16.67 -3.04 -20.47
N VAL A 349 -15.71 -3.51 -19.67
CA VAL A 349 -16.01 -3.92 -18.29
C VAL A 349 -16.11 -2.72 -17.35
N ARG A 350 -16.81 -2.94 -16.24
CA ARG A 350 -17.00 -1.97 -15.14
C ARG A 350 -16.11 -2.29 -13.95
N ALA A 351 -16.05 -1.39 -12.97
CA ALA A 351 -15.20 -1.50 -11.78
C ALA A 351 -15.26 -2.88 -11.11
N GLU A 352 -16.46 -3.45 -10.92
CA GLU A 352 -16.65 -4.76 -10.28
C GLU A 352 -15.94 -5.90 -11.00
N HIS A 353 -15.87 -5.83 -12.33
CA HIS A 353 -15.20 -6.83 -13.15
C HIS A 353 -13.68 -6.69 -13.04
N THR A 354 -13.16 -5.46 -13.12
CA THR A 354 -11.73 -5.18 -12.99
C THR A 354 -11.22 -5.65 -11.62
N LEU A 355 -11.95 -5.38 -10.54
CA LEU A 355 -11.57 -5.84 -9.20
C LEU A 355 -11.67 -7.37 -9.06
N ALA A 356 -12.61 -8.03 -9.73
CA ALA A 356 -12.70 -9.49 -9.75
C ALA A 356 -11.53 -10.13 -10.52
N GLN A 357 -11.05 -9.52 -11.60
CA GLN A 357 -9.87 -9.97 -12.36
C GLN A 357 -8.56 -9.70 -11.61
N LEU A 358 -8.46 -8.55 -10.93
CA LEU A 358 -7.35 -8.21 -10.05
C LEU A 358 -7.32 -9.11 -8.81
N GLY A 359 -8.50 -9.50 -8.30
CA GLY A 359 -8.64 -10.29 -7.09
C GLY A 359 -8.72 -9.48 -5.79
N SER A 360 -8.77 -8.14 -5.89
CA SER A 360 -8.98 -7.27 -4.72
C SER A 360 -10.40 -7.40 -4.15
N HIS A 361 -11.36 -7.66 -5.03
CA HIS A 361 -12.73 -7.98 -4.68
C HIS A 361 -13.21 -9.13 -5.60
N PRO A 362 -12.92 -10.40 -5.27
CA PRO A 362 -13.22 -11.53 -6.14
C PRO A 362 -14.73 -11.69 -6.38
N ALA A 363 -15.10 -12.29 -7.51
CA ALA A 363 -16.50 -12.66 -7.76
C ALA A 363 -16.96 -13.70 -6.71
N LEU A 364 -18.07 -13.42 -6.03
CA LEU A 364 -18.61 -14.29 -4.97
C LEU A 364 -19.64 -15.25 -5.57
N ILE A 365 -19.17 -16.44 -5.93
CA ILE A 365 -19.88 -17.38 -6.79
C ILE A 365 -20.88 -18.24 -6.00
N THR A 366 -22.05 -18.46 -6.61
CA THR A 366 -23.04 -19.45 -6.19
C THR A 366 -23.41 -20.35 -7.37
N ILE A 367 -23.50 -21.66 -7.14
CA ILE A 367 -23.88 -22.65 -8.15
C ILE A 367 -25.24 -23.24 -7.78
N ALA A 368 -26.15 -23.33 -8.75
CA ALA A 368 -27.40 -24.05 -8.55
C ALA A 368 -27.12 -25.54 -8.25
N GLY A 369 -27.63 -26.05 -7.13
CA GLY A 369 -27.30 -27.39 -6.64
C GLY A 369 -25.98 -27.48 -5.85
N GLY A 370 -25.25 -26.37 -5.69
CA GLY A 370 -24.16 -26.24 -4.72
C GLY A 370 -22.89 -27.03 -5.03
N SER A 371 -22.67 -27.46 -6.28
CA SER A 371 -21.44 -28.19 -6.65
C SER A 371 -20.98 -27.93 -8.08
N ILE A 372 -19.65 -27.95 -8.27
CA ILE A 372 -19.02 -28.03 -9.59
C ILE A 372 -19.16 -29.49 -10.06
N PRO A 373 -19.67 -29.74 -11.28
CA PRO A 373 -19.82 -31.10 -11.81
C PRO A 373 -18.46 -31.76 -12.09
N ALA A 374 -18.49 -33.09 -12.25
CA ALA A 374 -17.29 -33.89 -12.53
C ALA A 374 -16.57 -33.48 -13.83
N SER A 375 -17.31 -32.96 -14.81
CA SER A 375 -16.81 -32.53 -16.11
C SER A 375 -17.64 -31.38 -16.67
N GLY A 376 -17.05 -30.58 -17.57
CA GLY A 376 -17.77 -29.58 -18.36
C GLY A 376 -18.05 -28.25 -17.65
N PRO A 377 -18.75 -27.33 -18.36
CA PRO A 377 -19.13 -26.02 -17.82
C PRO A 377 -20.33 -26.13 -16.87
N VAL A 378 -20.44 -25.17 -15.95
CA VAL A 378 -21.60 -24.98 -15.09
C VAL A 378 -21.97 -23.50 -15.02
N ASP A 379 -23.26 -23.21 -15.12
CA ASP A 379 -23.79 -21.86 -14.91
C ASP A 379 -23.65 -21.46 -13.45
N VAL A 380 -23.20 -20.22 -13.23
CA VAL A 380 -23.00 -19.67 -11.90
C VAL A 380 -23.58 -18.26 -11.82
N THR A 381 -23.90 -17.84 -10.60
CA THR A 381 -24.25 -16.44 -10.30
C THR A 381 -23.20 -15.84 -9.37
N ALA A 382 -23.04 -14.52 -9.42
CA ALA A 382 -22.24 -13.79 -8.46
C ALA A 382 -23.08 -12.69 -7.81
N SER A 383 -22.95 -12.49 -6.50
CA SER A 383 -23.70 -11.47 -5.78
C SER A 383 -23.18 -10.05 -6.02
N ASN A 384 -21.95 -9.93 -6.52
CA ASN A 384 -21.20 -8.68 -6.62
C ASN A 384 -20.63 -8.41 -8.02
N VAL A 385 -20.73 -9.37 -8.96
CA VAL A 385 -20.30 -9.22 -10.35
C VAL A 385 -21.47 -9.58 -11.25
N ARG A 386 -21.85 -8.66 -12.13
CA ARG A 386 -22.95 -8.89 -13.08
C ARG A 386 -22.46 -9.66 -14.31
N ALA A 387 -23.36 -10.43 -14.91
CA ALA A 387 -23.11 -10.99 -16.24
C ALA A 387 -23.00 -9.87 -17.29
N SER A 388 -22.15 -10.10 -18.28
CA SER A 388 -21.82 -9.17 -19.34
C SER A 388 -21.06 -9.92 -20.43
N ASN A 389 -21.51 -9.84 -21.67
CA ASN A 389 -20.79 -10.40 -22.82
C ASN A 389 -19.47 -9.65 -23.13
N LEU A 390 -19.19 -8.56 -22.42
CA LEU A 390 -17.95 -7.80 -22.51
C LEU A 390 -16.88 -8.31 -21.54
N LEU A 391 -17.26 -9.07 -20.50
CA LEU A 391 -16.27 -9.66 -19.59
C LEU A 391 -15.51 -10.78 -20.32
N LYS A 392 -14.21 -10.59 -20.54
CA LYS A 392 -13.37 -11.64 -21.09
C LYS A 392 -13.23 -12.78 -20.10
N ALA A 393 -13.09 -13.97 -20.66
CA ALA A 393 -12.85 -15.16 -19.86
C ALA A 393 -11.47 -15.06 -19.19
N PHE A 394 -11.40 -15.34 -17.89
CA PHE A 394 -10.14 -15.31 -17.14
C PHE A 394 -9.97 -16.54 -16.25
N ALA A 395 -8.72 -17.00 -16.14
CA ALA A 395 -8.36 -18.19 -15.39
C ALA A 395 -8.27 -17.92 -13.88
N GLY A 396 -8.57 -18.94 -13.09
CA GLY A 396 -8.56 -18.87 -11.64
C GLY A 396 -8.97 -20.19 -10.98
N SER A 397 -9.37 -20.12 -9.72
CA SER A 397 -9.86 -21.26 -8.97
C SER A 397 -11.15 -20.95 -8.22
N LEU A 398 -12.08 -21.91 -8.20
CA LEU A 398 -13.30 -21.88 -7.40
C LEU A 398 -13.29 -23.09 -6.45
N ALA A 399 -13.35 -22.86 -5.14
CA ALA A 399 -13.26 -23.93 -4.13
C ALA A 399 -12.05 -24.88 -4.34
N GLY A 400 -10.91 -24.33 -4.77
CA GLY A 400 -9.70 -25.10 -5.08
C GLY A 400 -9.69 -25.79 -6.45
N VAL A 401 -10.78 -25.74 -7.21
CA VAL A 401 -10.84 -26.29 -8.58
C VAL A 401 -10.35 -25.23 -9.57
N ALA A 402 -9.25 -25.51 -10.25
CA ALA A 402 -8.74 -24.66 -11.33
C ALA A 402 -9.71 -24.65 -12.52
N GLY A 403 -9.91 -23.48 -13.12
CA GLY A 403 -10.81 -23.30 -14.25
C GLY A 403 -10.83 -21.87 -14.79
N THR A 404 -11.83 -21.60 -15.60
CA THR A 404 -12.03 -20.30 -16.25
C THR A 404 -13.41 -19.78 -15.88
N LEU A 405 -13.49 -18.54 -15.42
CA LEU A 405 -14.74 -17.80 -15.31
C LEU A 405 -14.94 -17.03 -16.62
N SER A 406 -16.09 -17.23 -17.25
CA SER A 406 -16.50 -16.56 -18.48
C SER A 406 -17.91 -16.03 -18.31
N SER A 407 -18.37 -15.23 -19.28
CA SER A 407 -19.64 -14.53 -19.15
C SER A 407 -20.35 -14.45 -20.50
N THR A 408 -21.66 -14.65 -20.46
CA THR A 408 -22.58 -14.28 -21.52
C THR A 408 -23.26 -12.96 -21.15
N ALA A 409 -24.18 -12.48 -21.98
CA ALA A 409 -24.97 -11.30 -21.64
C ALA A 409 -25.88 -11.52 -20.39
N ALA A 410 -26.19 -12.77 -20.04
CA ALA A 410 -27.17 -13.09 -18.99
C ALA A 410 -26.66 -14.02 -17.89
N SER A 411 -25.55 -14.73 -18.09
CA SER A 411 -25.02 -15.71 -17.13
C SER A 411 -23.49 -15.66 -17.03
N LEU A 412 -22.98 -15.95 -15.84
CA LEU A 412 -21.58 -16.32 -15.65
C LEU A 412 -21.47 -17.83 -15.79
N VAL A 413 -20.34 -18.31 -16.34
CA VAL A 413 -20.08 -19.73 -16.56
C VAL A 413 -18.70 -20.06 -16.02
N PHE A 414 -18.64 -21.01 -15.09
CA PHE A 414 -17.38 -21.60 -14.64
C PHE A 414 -17.13 -22.89 -15.43
N THR A 415 -15.95 -22.99 -16.05
CA THR A 415 -15.52 -24.21 -16.73
C THR A 415 -14.26 -24.72 -16.06
N ARG A 416 -14.32 -25.92 -15.49
CA ARG A 416 -13.15 -26.54 -14.86
C ARG A 416 -12.08 -26.86 -15.92
N ALA A 417 -10.81 -26.72 -15.54
CA ALA A 417 -9.68 -26.93 -16.46
C ALA A 417 -9.41 -28.41 -16.79
N ALA A 418 -9.76 -29.32 -15.87
CA ALA A 418 -9.64 -30.76 -16.04
C ALA A 418 -10.80 -31.48 -15.34
N GLU A 419 -11.23 -32.61 -15.88
CA GLU A 419 -12.23 -33.49 -15.26
C GLU A 419 -11.75 -34.02 -13.91
N GLY A 420 -12.68 -34.37 -13.03
CA GLY A 420 -12.39 -34.95 -11.73
C GLY A 420 -13.67 -35.19 -10.94
N ASP A 421 -13.56 -35.35 -9.62
CA ASP A 421 -14.75 -35.49 -8.78
C ASP A 421 -15.57 -34.19 -8.74
N ALA A 422 -16.86 -34.33 -8.43
CA ALA A 422 -17.72 -33.18 -8.15
C ALA A 422 -17.29 -32.51 -6.84
N VAL A 423 -17.25 -31.17 -6.81
CA VAL A 423 -16.75 -30.41 -5.67
C VAL A 423 -17.85 -29.52 -5.12
N ALA A 424 -18.14 -29.63 -3.82
CA ALA A 424 -19.12 -28.78 -3.15
C ALA A 424 -18.63 -27.32 -3.12
N VAL A 425 -19.52 -26.39 -3.45
CA VAL A 425 -19.26 -24.95 -3.47
C VAL A 425 -20.33 -24.25 -2.63
N PRO A 426 -20.00 -23.82 -1.40
CA PRO A 426 -20.88 -22.97 -0.62
C PRO A 426 -21.25 -21.69 -1.38
N ALA A 427 -22.46 -21.17 -1.16
CA ALA A 427 -22.89 -19.92 -1.77
C ALA A 427 -21.96 -18.76 -1.34
N GLY A 428 -21.59 -17.91 -2.30
CA GLY A 428 -20.67 -16.81 -2.09
C GLY A 428 -19.18 -17.22 -2.02
N THR A 429 -18.82 -18.41 -2.49
CA THR A 429 -17.42 -18.82 -2.56
C THR A 429 -16.65 -17.92 -3.53
N PRO A 430 -15.51 -17.32 -3.13
CA PRO A 430 -14.76 -16.44 -4.01
C PRO A 430 -14.11 -17.21 -5.16
N PHE A 431 -14.23 -16.68 -6.38
CA PHE A 431 -13.38 -17.07 -7.51
C PHE A 431 -12.06 -16.30 -7.42
N ILE A 432 -10.95 -17.02 -7.20
CA ILE A 432 -9.63 -16.41 -7.07
C ILE A 432 -8.95 -16.38 -8.43
N PRO A 433 -8.72 -15.21 -9.06
CA PRO A 433 -8.05 -15.13 -10.35
C PRO A 433 -6.60 -15.59 -10.25
N THR A 434 -6.06 -16.17 -11.32
CA THR A 434 -4.66 -16.65 -11.33
C THR A 434 -3.66 -15.50 -11.45
N VAL A 435 -3.95 -14.49 -12.28
CA VAL A 435 -2.96 -13.47 -12.66
C VAL A 435 -2.89 -12.32 -11.66
N GLY A 436 -4.02 -11.75 -11.26
CA GLY A 436 -4.06 -10.61 -10.34
C GLY A 436 -3.19 -10.77 -9.09
N PRO A 437 -3.33 -11.87 -8.31
CA PRO A 437 -2.50 -12.15 -7.14
C PRO A 437 -0.98 -12.20 -7.41
N GLN A 438 -0.55 -12.51 -8.63
CA GLN A 438 0.87 -12.54 -9.00
C GLN A 438 1.49 -11.15 -9.14
N TYR A 439 0.66 -10.12 -9.32
CA TYR A 439 1.09 -8.72 -9.45
C TYR A 439 0.76 -7.88 -8.21
N ARG A 440 0.23 -8.52 -7.15
CA ARG A 440 -0.09 -7.87 -5.88
C ARG A 440 1.14 -7.24 -5.22
N ASP A 441 2.33 -7.78 -5.48
CA ASP A 441 3.62 -7.30 -4.98
C ASP A 441 4.41 -6.45 -5.98
N ALA A 442 3.86 -6.15 -7.15
CA ALA A 442 4.54 -5.41 -8.21
C ALA A 442 4.14 -3.92 -8.23
N VAL A 443 4.73 -3.16 -9.16
CA VAL A 443 4.23 -1.81 -9.46
C VAL A 443 2.89 -1.91 -10.21
N ASN A 444 1.92 -1.08 -9.88
CA ASN A 444 0.59 -1.17 -10.49
C ASN A 444 0.10 0.19 -11.01
N ILE A 445 -0.68 0.17 -12.10
CA ILE A 445 -1.44 1.32 -12.60
C ILE A 445 -2.93 0.98 -12.45
N LEU A 446 -3.68 1.85 -11.78
CA LEU A 446 -5.12 1.69 -11.55
C LEU A 446 -5.89 2.75 -12.31
N ASN A 447 -6.67 2.35 -13.32
CA ASN A 447 -7.65 3.20 -14.02
C ASN A 447 -9.02 2.51 -14.01
N ILE A 448 -9.66 2.53 -12.85
CA ILE A 448 -10.85 1.72 -12.56
C ILE A 448 -12.12 2.53 -12.80
N GLY A 449 -13.11 1.91 -13.45
CA GLY A 449 -14.50 2.37 -13.43
C GLY A 449 -14.93 3.41 -14.46
N LYS A 450 -14.15 3.65 -15.51
CA LYS A 450 -14.51 4.59 -16.59
C LYS A 450 -15.90 4.31 -17.20
N ASN A 451 -16.30 3.04 -17.30
CA ASN A 451 -17.58 2.59 -17.87
C ASN A 451 -18.77 2.63 -16.90
N ASP A 452 -18.53 3.05 -15.65
CA ASP A 452 -19.56 3.26 -14.64
C ASP A 452 -20.09 4.71 -14.66
N ILE A 453 -19.25 5.64 -15.12
CA ILE A 453 -19.51 7.08 -15.19
C ILE A 453 -20.77 7.37 -16.02
N GLY A 454 -21.57 8.31 -15.55
CA GLY A 454 -22.91 8.63 -16.06
C GLY A 454 -24.04 7.95 -15.29
N SER A 455 -23.72 6.96 -14.45
CA SER A 455 -24.68 6.36 -13.50
C SER A 455 -24.72 7.15 -12.19
N ALA A 456 -25.89 7.25 -11.56
CA ALA A 456 -26.01 7.87 -10.24
C ALA A 456 -25.10 7.17 -9.21
N GLY A 457 -24.31 7.95 -8.46
CA GLY A 457 -23.39 7.44 -7.42
C GLY A 457 -22.13 6.73 -7.95
N ALA A 458 -21.88 6.76 -9.26
CA ALA A 458 -20.69 6.12 -9.85
C ALA A 458 -19.38 6.68 -9.29
N ASP A 459 -19.31 7.99 -9.04
CA ASP A 459 -18.16 8.67 -8.48
C ASP A 459 -17.75 8.10 -7.11
N THR A 460 -18.65 8.05 -6.14
CA THR A 460 -18.38 7.46 -4.82
C THR A 460 -17.94 6.00 -4.94
N MET A 461 -18.67 5.21 -5.74
CA MET A 461 -18.36 3.80 -5.94
C MET A 461 -16.97 3.59 -6.56
N ILE A 462 -16.59 4.38 -7.57
CA ILE A 462 -15.28 4.31 -8.22
C ILE A 462 -14.17 4.66 -7.23
N ILE A 463 -14.39 5.67 -6.39
CA ILE A 463 -13.43 6.09 -5.36
C ILE A 463 -13.19 4.95 -4.36
N GLU A 464 -14.26 4.36 -3.84
CA GLU A 464 -14.20 3.24 -2.89
C GLU A 464 -13.53 2.00 -3.49
N LYS A 465 -13.90 1.64 -4.72
CA LYS A 465 -13.34 0.47 -5.43
C LYS A 465 -11.86 0.65 -5.77
N THR A 466 -11.44 1.87 -6.08
CA THR A 466 -10.03 2.17 -6.31
C THR A 466 -9.23 2.10 -5.02
N ALA A 467 -9.79 2.61 -3.91
CA ALA A 467 -9.17 2.49 -2.58
C ALA A 467 -9.03 1.03 -2.13
N GLU A 468 -10.04 0.20 -2.40
CA GLU A 468 -10.02 -1.24 -2.15
C GLU A 468 -8.89 -1.94 -2.95
N ALA A 469 -8.77 -1.64 -4.25
CA ALA A 469 -7.68 -2.16 -5.08
C ALA A 469 -6.30 -1.69 -4.60
N PHE A 470 -6.16 -0.43 -4.20
CA PHE A 470 -4.92 0.14 -3.67
C PHE A 470 -4.50 -0.52 -2.35
N ALA A 471 -5.43 -0.65 -1.40
CA ALA A 471 -5.20 -1.27 -0.10
C ALA A 471 -4.88 -2.77 -0.24
N TRP A 472 -5.47 -3.43 -1.23
CA TRP A 472 -5.23 -4.84 -1.47
C TRP A 472 -3.78 -5.14 -1.81
N MET A 473 -3.05 -4.29 -2.53
CA MET A 473 -1.63 -4.54 -2.88
C MET A 473 -0.79 -4.86 -1.64
N SER A 474 0.14 -5.80 -1.73
CA SER A 474 0.85 -6.33 -0.55
C SER A 474 2.02 -5.49 -0.02
N PRO A 475 2.77 -4.71 -0.82
CA PRO A 475 3.93 -3.97 -0.33
C PRO A 475 3.56 -2.97 0.77
N LEU A 476 4.43 -2.81 1.77
CA LEU A 476 4.26 -1.75 2.77
C LEU A 476 4.44 -0.37 2.13
N VAL A 477 5.52 -0.21 1.35
CA VAL A 477 5.75 0.98 0.53
C VAL A 477 5.06 0.77 -0.82
N LYS A 478 3.96 1.51 -1.05
CA LYS A 478 3.18 1.39 -2.29
C LYS A 478 3.90 2.08 -3.44
N ARG A 479 4.02 1.38 -4.57
CA ARG A 479 4.38 1.94 -5.88
C ARG A 479 3.22 1.67 -6.82
N ILE A 480 2.19 2.49 -6.69
CA ILE A 480 0.93 2.35 -7.42
C ILE A 480 0.62 3.71 -8.02
N VAL A 481 0.41 3.76 -9.34
CA VAL A 481 -0.10 4.93 -10.02
C VAL A 481 -1.62 4.85 -10.01
N VAL A 482 -2.29 5.81 -9.39
CA VAL A 482 -3.74 5.99 -9.54
C VAL A 482 -3.96 6.97 -10.68
N MET A 483 -4.45 6.45 -11.81
CA MET A 483 -4.61 7.22 -13.03
C MET A 483 -6.03 7.78 -13.12
N GLY A 484 -6.13 9.11 -13.22
CA GLY A 484 -7.39 9.81 -13.42
C GLY A 484 -8.09 9.47 -14.72
N HIS A 485 -9.33 9.94 -14.87
CA HIS A 485 -10.14 9.74 -16.07
C HIS A 485 -10.16 11.00 -16.94
N ALA A 486 -10.08 10.83 -18.25
CA ALA A 486 -10.24 11.91 -19.21
C ALA A 486 -11.72 12.14 -19.56
N VAL A 487 -12.14 13.39 -19.78
CA VAL A 487 -13.45 13.72 -20.32
C VAL A 487 -13.49 13.35 -21.81
N ASN A 488 -14.58 12.69 -22.21
CA ASN A 488 -14.76 12.19 -23.58
C ASN A 488 -14.85 13.33 -24.59
N ARG A 489 -14.63 13.00 -25.86
CA ARG A 489 -14.82 13.95 -26.96
C ARG A 489 -16.27 14.45 -26.95
N ASP A 490 -16.47 15.71 -27.35
CA ASP A 490 -17.79 16.32 -27.56
C ASP A 490 -18.76 16.24 -26.36
N THR A 491 -18.22 16.09 -25.13
CA THR A 491 -19.02 16.15 -23.90
C THR A 491 -19.49 17.58 -23.62
N GLU A 492 -20.77 17.75 -23.29
CA GLU A 492 -21.40 19.04 -22.94
C GLU A 492 -21.04 19.55 -21.54
N ASP A 493 -21.03 20.88 -21.36
CA ASP A 493 -20.68 21.62 -20.11
C ASP A 493 -21.51 21.17 -18.91
N ALA A 494 -22.79 20.94 -19.11
CA ALA A 494 -23.70 20.48 -18.06
C ALA A 494 -23.73 18.96 -17.86
N SER A 495 -22.89 18.18 -18.55
CA SER A 495 -22.92 16.71 -18.47
C SER A 495 -22.63 16.21 -17.06
N ALA A 496 -23.54 15.39 -16.50
CA ALA A 496 -23.34 14.73 -15.22
C ALA A 496 -22.06 13.87 -15.21
N GLY A 497 -21.75 13.21 -16.33
CA GLY A 497 -20.53 12.41 -16.46
C GLY A 497 -19.26 13.26 -16.36
N ARG A 498 -19.27 14.50 -16.87
CA ARG A 498 -18.15 15.43 -16.69
C ARG A 498 -17.99 15.80 -15.22
N ALA A 499 -19.08 16.18 -14.54
CA ALA A 499 -19.04 16.52 -13.13
C ALA A 499 -18.48 15.36 -12.28
N GLN A 500 -18.89 14.13 -12.58
CA GLN A 500 -18.37 12.93 -11.93
C GLN A 500 -16.88 12.72 -12.19
N ILE A 501 -16.41 12.85 -13.44
CA ILE A 501 -14.97 12.73 -13.75
C ILE A 501 -14.16 13.74 -12.95
N MET A 502 -14.59 15.00 -12.89
CA MET A 502 -13.88 16.03 -12.12
C MET A 502 -13.87 15.70 -10.61
N ALA A 503 -15.00 15.21 -10.07
CA ALA A 503 -15.09 14.82 -8.67
C ALA A 503 -14.16 13.62 -8.33
N ILE A 504 -14.14 12.60 -9.19
CA ILE A 504 -13.27 11.43 -9.04
C ILE A 504 -11.80 11.85 -9.10
N ASN A 505 -11.41 12.64 -10.11
CA ASN A 505 -10.03 13.09 -10.28
C ASN A 505 -9.57 13.93 -9.09
N ALA A 506 -10.39 14.86 -8.60
CA ALA A 506 -10.08 15.65 -7.41
C ALA A 506 -9.97 14.81 -6.13
N ALA A 507 -10.78 13.74 -6.01
CA ALA A 507 -10.68 12.80 -4.90
C ALA A 507 -9.39 11.97 -4.98
N PHE A 508 -9.00 11.53 -6.18
CA PHE A 508 -7.75 10.80 -6.39
C PHE A 508 -6.52 11.65 -6.13
N GLU A 509 -6.49 12.89 -6.64
CA GLU A 509 -5.43 13.85 -6.36
C GLU A 509 -5.23 14.05 -4.86
N ARG A 510 -6.33 14.28 -4.13
CA ARG A 510 -6.28 14.47 -2.68
C ARG A 510 -5.84 13.23 -1.91
N ALA A 511 -6.29 12.05 -2.32
CA ALA A 511 -6.04 10.81 -1.59
C ALA A 511 -4.65 10.22 -1.86
N TYR A 512 -4.13 10.41 -3.08
CA TYR A 512 -2.94 9.71 -3.55
C TYR A 512 -1.75 10.64 -3.81
N GLY A 513 -1.94 11.97 -3.87
CA GLY A 513 -0.87 12.95 -3.99
C GLY A 513 0.07 12.62 -5.16
N ASP A 514 1.36 12.46 -4.88
CA ASP A 514 2.38 12.11 -5.87
C ASP A 514 2.12 10.77 -6.60
N LEU A 515 1.24 9.91 -6.08
CA LEU A 515 0.85 8.67 -6.75
C LEU A 515 -0.28 8.86 -7.78
N TYR A 516 -0.89 10.05 -7.84
CA TYR A 516 -1.95 10.38 -8.77
C TYR A 516 -1.39 10.88 -10.12
N PHE A 517 -1.72 10.19 -11.21
CA PHE A 517 -1.44 10.64 -12.56
C PHE A 517 -2.66 11.35 -13.15
N ASP A 518 -2.57 12.67 -13.28
CA ASP A 518 -3.63 13.51 -13.84
C ASP A 518 -3.71 13.44 -15.36
N LEU A 519 -4.35 12.37 -15.85
CA LEU A 519 -4.61 12.17 -17.26
C LEU A 519 -5.42 13.33 -17.87
N GLN A 520 -6.37 13.88 -17.13
CA GLN A 520 -7.25 14.94 -17.63
C GLN A 520 -6.45 16.22 -17.92
N SER A 521 -5.66 16.68 -16.96
CA SER A 521 -4.84 17.88 -17.14
C SER A 521 -3.76 17.66 -18.19
N TYR A 522 -3.14 16.48 -18.24
CA TYR A 522 -2.18 16.13 -19.29
C TYR A 522 -2.81 16.19 -20.68
N MET A 523 -4.00 15.61 -20.86
CA MET A 523 -4.76 15.63 -22.12
C MET A 523 -5.11 17.05 -22.57
N CYS A 524 -5.38 17.95 -21.64
CA CYS A 524 -5.68 19.36 -21.93
C CYS A 524 -4.43 20.23 -22.08
N SER A 525 -3.23 19.70 -21.86
CA SER A 525 -1.98 20.45 -21.94
C SER A 525 -1.46 20.56 -23.37
N PRO A 526 -0.57 21.54 -23.66
CA PRO A 526 0.17 21.57 -24.92
C PRO A 526 1.13 20.38 -25.11
N GLN A 527 1.57 19.74 -24.02
CA GLN A 527 2.58 18.69 -24.04
C GLN A 527 2.09 17.43 -24.78
N ILE A 528 0.79 17.13 -24.74
CA ILE A 528 0.23 15.96 -25.44
C ILE A 528 0.47 16.03 -26.95
N TRP A 529 0.47 17.23 -27.56
CA TRP A 529 0.72 17.40 -28.99
C TRP A 529 2.16 17.09 -29.37
N ILE A 530 3.10 17.48 -28.51
CA ILE A 530 4.53 17.20 -28.67
C ILE A 530 4.76 15.68 -28.57
N ASP A 531 4.18 15.04 -27.55
CA ASP A 531 4.35 13.61 -27.32
C ASP A 531 3.66 12.75 -28.39
N ALA A 532 2.52 13.20 -28.90
CA ALA A 532 1.78 12.56 -29.98
C ALA A 532 2.43 12.78 -31.36
N GLY A 533 3.27 13.81 -31.52
CA GLY A 533 3.80 14.21 -32.83
C GLY A 533 2.71 14.75 -33.77
N VAL A 534 1.66 15.34 -33.21
CA VAL A 534 0.49 15.87 -33.95
C VAL A 534 0.44 17.37 -33.79
N THR A 535 0.27 18.11 -34.90
CA THR A 535 0.00 19.55 -34.84
C THR A 535 -1.50 19.77 -34.56
N PRO A 536 -1.88 20.51 -33.50
CA PRO A 536 -3.29 20.72 -33.17
C PRO A 536 -4.01 21.56 -34.22
N THR A 537 -5.26 21.21 -34.50
CA THR A 537 -6.19 22.02 -35.28
C THR A 537 -6.92 23.05 -34.41
N ALA A 538 -7.69 23.96 -35.01
CA ALA A 538 -8.54 24.88 -34.24
C ALA A 538 -9.61 24.15 -33.40
N ASP A 539 -10.17 23.07 -33.93
CA ASP A 539 -11.19 22.27 -33.23
C ASP A 539 -10.59 21.51 -32.03
N ASP A 540 -9.34 21.07 -32.16
CA ASP A 540 -8.59 20.47 -31.06
C ASP A 540 -8.38 21.45 -29.90
N LEU A 541 -7.94 22.67 -30.21
CA LEU A 541 -7.72 23.71 -29.20
C LEU A 541 -9.04 24.13 -28.56
N ALA A 542 -10.13 24.21 -29.32
CA ALA A 542 -11.46 24.48 -28.80
C ALA A 542 -11.94 23.35 -27.87
N ALA A 543 -11.67 22.08 -28.22
CA ALA A 543 -11.98 20.94 -27.37
C ALA A 543 -11.15 20.98 -26.07
N GLN A 544 -9.84 21.22 -26.15
CA GLN A 544 -8.97 21.35 -24.96
C GLN A 544 -9.44 22.49 -24.05
N ALA A 545 -9.84 23.63 -24.60
CA ALA A 545 -10.34 24.78 -23.83
C ALA A 545 -11.63 24.45 -23.05
N ARG A 546 -12.44 23.51 -23.54
CA ARG A 546 -13.62 22.98 -22.83
C ARG A 546 -13.30 21.78 -21.91
N GLY A 547 -12.04 21.38 -21.83
CA GLY A 547 -11.62 20.19 -21.09
C GLY A 547 -11.97 18.86 -21.78
N ASN A 548 -12.29 18.85 -23.08
CA ASN A 548 -12.61 17.63 -23.82
C ASN A 548 -11.40 16.99 -24.48
N LYS A 549 -11.46 15.66 -24.65
CA LYS A 549 -10.54 14.93 -25.50
C LYS A 549 -10.52 15.52 -26.93
N PRO A 550 -9.36 15.91 -27.46
CA PRO A 550 -9.27 16.53 -28.78
C PRO A 550 -9.66 15.57 -29.92
N PRO A 551 -10.37 16.03 -30.97
CA PRO A 551 -10.73 15.21 -32.13
C PRO A 551 -9.54 14.51 -32.81
N SER A 552 -8.40 15.18 -33.01
CA SER A 552 -7.23 14.62 -33.68
C SER A 552 -6.52 13.52 -32.88
N LEU A 553 -6.81 13.40 -31.59
CA LEU A 553 -6.30 12.33 -30.71
C LEU A 553 -7.38 11.28 -30.39
N SER A 554 -8.56 11.38 -31.01
CA SER A 554 -9.70 10.50 -30.74
C SER A 554 -9.84 9.44 -31.83
N LEU A 555 -9.93 8.17 -31.44
CA LEU A 555 -10.38 7.10 -32.32
C LEU A 555 -11.90 7.19 -32.51
N ASP A 556 -12.59 7.37 -31.40
CA ASP A 556 -14.03 7.59 -31.29
C ASP A 556 -14.31 8.54 -30.10
N ASP A 557 -15.57 8.67 -29.72
CA ASP A 557 -15.97 9.59 -28.66
C ASP A 557 -15.35 9.22 -27.30
N LEU A 558 -15.08 7.93 -27.06
CA LEU A 558 -14.60 7.38 -25.79
C LEU A 558 -13.08 7.20 -25.76
N HIS A 559 -12.48 6.70 -26.84
CA HIS A 559 -11.12 6.16 -26.85
C HIS A 559 -10.13 7.09 -27.56
N PHE A 560 -8.90 7.13 -27.05
CA PHE A 560 -7.80 7.73 -27.80
C PHE A 560 -7.51 6.89 -29.06
N ASN A 561 -6.91 7.53 -30.06
CA ASN A 561 -6.27 6.81 -31.15
C ASN A 561 -4.83 6.46 -30.77
N SER A 562 -4.13 5.71 -31.64
CA SER A 562 -2.75 5.28 -31.40
C SER A 562 -1.79 6.43 -31.06
N ALA A 563 -1.96 7.61 -31.66
CA ALA A 563 -1.11 8.76 -31.33
C ALA A 563 -1.38 9.31 -29.92
N GLY A 564 -2.66 9.34 -29.51
CA GLY A 564 -3.06 9.71 -28.15
C GLY A 564 -2.57 8.69 -27.11
N ASP A 565 -2.75 7.39 -27.38
CA ASP A 565 -2.28 6.31 -26.50
C ASP A 565 -0.75 6.35 -26.31
N ALA A 566 0.00 6.53 -27.40
CA ALA A 566 1.46 6.66 -27.33
C ALA A 566 1.90 7.91 -26.54
N ALA A 567 1.17 9.02 -26.65
CA ALA A 567 1.46 10.23 -25.89
C ALA A 567 1.26 10.02 -24.39
N VAL A 568 0.13 9.42 -23.99
CA VAL A 568 -0.16 9.12 -22.59
C VAL A 568 0.83 8.11 -22.01
N ALA A 569 1.24 7.09 -22.77
CA ALA A 569 2.27 6.13 -22.34
C ALA A 569 3.62 6.81 -22.05
N LYS A 570 4.07 7.74 -22.91
CA LYS A 570 5.27 8.56 -22.67
C LYS A 570 5.14 9.41 -21.41
N ALA A 571 3.97 10.00 -21.18
CA ALA A 571 3.71 10.77 -19.96
C ALA A 571 3.75 9.88 -18.71
N LEU A 572 3.18 8.67 -18.77
CA LEU A 572 3.27 7.70 -17.69
C LEU A 572 4.72 7.30 -17.38
N ARG A 573 5.56 7.07 -18.40
CA ARG A 573 7.00 6.82 -18.20
C ARG A 573 7.67 7.98 -17.46
N ARG A 574 7.47 9.21 -17.93
CA ARG A 574 8.03 10.39 -17.26
C ARG A 574 7.54 10.53 -15.84
N PHE A 575 6.27 10.21 -15.58
CA PHE A 575 5.68 10.24 -14.26
C PHE A 575 6.35 9.23 -13.31
N VAL A 576 6.49 7.95 -13.70
CA VAL A 576 7.14 6.97 -12.82
C VAL A 576 8.65 7.25 -12.64
N VAL A 577 9.30 7.86 -13.63
CA VAL A 577 10.69 8.34 -13.50
C VAL A 577 10.77 9.54 -12.56
N SER A 578 9.83 10.50 -12.62
CA SER A 578 9.83 11.67 -11.73
C SER A 578 9.60 11.31 -10.27
N LEU A 579 8.91 10.19 -10.01
CA LEU A 579 8.77 9.63 -8.67
C LEU A 579 10.03 8.92 -8.14
N GLY A 580 11.09 8.86 -8.95
CA GLY A 580 12.35 8.19 -8.62
C GLY A 580 12.26 6.67 -8.57
N TRP A 581 11.22 6.08 -9.16
CA TRP A 581 11.04 4.62 -9.17
C TRP A 581 11.98 3.94 -10.14
N TYR A 582 12.25 4.61 -11.25
CA TYR A 582 13.07 4.14 -12.34
C TYR A 582 14.04 5.22 -12.78
N LYS A 583 15.13 4.80 -13.41
CA LYS A 583 16.10 5.70 -14.05
C LYS A 583 16.07 5.46 -15.55
N GLU A 584 16.20 6.54 -16.29
CA GLU A 584 16.45 6.45 -17.72
C GLU A 584 17.75 5.67 -17.98
N PRO A 585 17.79 4.76 -18.95
CA PRO A 585 19.04 4.12 -19.36
C PRO A 585 20.06 5.19 -19.73
N THR A 586 21.26 5.13 -19.16
CA THR A 586 22.36 6.00 -19.60
C THR A 586 22.70 5.65 -21.04
N ALA A 587 22.61 6.64 -21.93
CA ALA A 587 22.89 6.52 -23.36
C ALA A 587 24.33 6.08 -23.67
#